data_AF-A0A0R3TRI9-F1
#
_entry.id   AF-A0A0R3TRI9-F1
#
_cell.length_a   1.000
_cell.length_b   1.000
_cell.length_c   1.000
_cell.angle_alpha   90.00
_cell.angle_beta   90.00
_cell.angle_gamma   90.00
#
_symmetry.space_group_name_H-M   'P 1'
#
loop_
_entity.id
_entity.type
_entity.pdbx_description
1 polymer ?
#
loop_
_entity_poly.entity_id
_entity_poly.type
_entity_poly.pdbx_seq_one_letter_code
_entity_poly.pdbx_strand_id
1 'polypeptide(L)'
;MKPNTISMSLAAFIGLSAPLLPMFILEIYLAYRDSFPRDTDTKVPLIFFQLYKYIGCVAFSFLSLMLIVNVGKETFGSLRPFFLEACIPANNVGPNYQTVINCTSDDARIIEEARVSFPSGHSACMAWSAAMTIFYLQIRFPKSQFMMLKSLYECAVAIIAYYVCLTRIQDNWHRSVDVITGALLGILSATMIFLIPSVQWDR
;
A
#
# COMPACT_ATOMS: atom_id res chain seq x y z
N MET A 1 5.36 3.95 -25.29
CA MET A 1 4.98 3.49 -23.94
C MET A 1 6.25 3.33 -23.10
N LYS A 2 6.37 4.03 -21.97
CA LYS A 2 7.51 3.82 -21.05
C LYS A 2 7.32 2.50 -20.29
N PRO A 3 8.37 1.67 -20.14
CA PRO A 3 8.28 0.45 -19.36
C PRO A 3 7.94 0.77 -17.90
N ASN A 4 7.16 -0.10 -17.27
CA ASN A 4 6.79 0.07 -15.87
C ASN A 4 8.00 -0.19 -14.97
N THR A 5 8.48 0.84 -14.26
CA THR A 5 9.65 0.71 -13.36
C THR A 5 9.41 -0.28 -12.21
N ILE A 6 8.18 -0.41 -11.72
CA ILE A 6 7.83 -1.25 -10.56
C ILE A 6 6.52 -2.00 -10.83
N SER A 7 6.59 -3.34 -10.85
CA SER A 7 5.41 -4.20 -10.96
C SER A 7 4.56 -4.15 -9.70
N MET A 8 3.25 -4.37 -9.83
CA MET A 8 2.34 -4.37 -8.67
C MET A 8 2.70 -5.48 -7.67
N SER A 9 3.14 -6.64 -8.16
CA SER A 9 3.60 -7.74 -7.31
C SER A 9 4.84 -7.38 -6.49
N LEU A 10 5.81 -6.68 -7.10
CA LEU A 10 6.99 -6.20 -6.39
C LEU A 10 6.62 -5.14 -5.35
N ALA A 11 5.75 -4.18 -5.69
CA ALA A 11 5.27 -3.18 -4.74
C ALA A 11 4.52 -3.82 -3.56
N ALA A 12 3.69 -4.85 -3.82
CA ALA A 12 3.00 -5.58 -2.76
C ALA A 12 3.98 -6.36 -1.87
N PHE A 13 4.99 -7.01 -2.45
CA PHE A 13 6.02 -7.74 -1.68
C PHE A 13 6.82 -6.80 -0.78
N ILE A 14 7.31 -5.67 -1.32
CA ILE A 14 8.00 -4.64 -0.54
C ILE A 14 7.05 -4.05 0.51
N GLY A 15 5.81 -3.76 0.12
CA GLY A 15 4.80 -3.15 0.96
C GLY A 15 4.37 -4.02 2.15
N LEU A 16 4.27 -5.34 1.98
CA LEU A 16 3.94 -6.28 3.06
C LEU A 16 5.15 -6.62 3.93
N SER A 17 6.34 -6.74 3.36
CA SER A 17 7.55 -7.06 4.12
C SER A 17 7.96 -5.92 5.06
N ALA A 18 7.79 -4.66 4.66
CA ALA A 18 8.19 -3.50 5.45
C ALA A 18 7.52 -3.41 6.85
N PRO A 19 6.22 -3.69 7.05
CA PRO A 19 5.62 -3.79 8.38
C PRO A 19 5.85 -5.16 9.04
N LEU A 20 5.81 -6.27 8.29
CA LEU A 20 5.89 -7.62 8.88
C LEU A 20 7.27 -7.95 9.47
N LEU A 21 8.35 -7.52 8.82
CA LEU A 21 9.72 -7.74 9.30
C LEU A 21 9.98 -7.12 10.68
N PRO A 22 9.76 -5.80 10.91
CA PRO A 22 9.96 -5.20 12.21
C PRO A 22 8.95 -5.71 13.25
N MET A 23 7.72 -6.08 12.86
CA MET A 23 6.75 -6.71 13.77
C MET A 23 7.30 -8.03 14.32
N PHE A 24 7.79 -8.92 13.45
CA PHE A 24 8.31 -10.21 13.86
C PHE A 24 9.56 -10.05 14.74
N ILE A 25 10.50 -9.19 14.33
CA ILE A 25 11.73 -8.91 15.10
C ILE A 25 11.39 -8.31 16.47
N LEU A 26 10.46 -7.34 16.52
CA LEU A 26 10.11 -6.66 17.75
C LEU A 26 9.39 -7.58 18.73
N GLU A 27 8.41 -8.39 18.27
CA GLU A 27 7.71 -9.31 19.18
C GLU A 27 8.63 -10.42 19.71
N ILE A 28 9.60 -10.90 18.91
CA ILE A 28 10.64 -11.82 19.40
C ILE A 28 11.54 -11.14 20.43
N TYR A 29 11.97 -9.90 20.17
CA TYR A 29 12.80 -9.13 21.09
C TYR A 29 12.09 -8.89 22.43
N LEU A 30 10.82 -8.49 22.39
CA LEU A 30 10.00 -8.28 23.58
C LEU A 30 9.76 -9.58 24.33
N ALA A 31 9.44 -10.67 23.64
CA ALA A 31 9.29 -11.99 24.26
C ALA A 31 10.59 -12.48 24.92
N TYR A 32 11.75 -12.26 24.29
CA TYR A 32 13.05 -12.60 24.87
C TYR A 32 13.34 -11.76 26.12
N ARG A 33 13.13 -10.44 26.06
CA ARG A 33 13.32 -9.52 27.19
C ARG A 33 12.47 -9.91 28.39
N ASP A 34 11.21 -10.28 28.13
CA ASP A 34 10.23 -10.61 29.17
C ASP A 34 10.26 -12.11 29.55
N SER A 35 11.32 -12.83 29.14
CA SER A 35 11.56 -14.26 29.45
C SER A 35 10.42 -15.20 29.05
N PHE A 36 9.82 -14.97 27.87
CA PHE A 36 8.71 -15.72 27.29
C PHE A 36 7.52 -15.85 28.26
N PRO A 37 6.80 -14.74 28.53
CA PRO A 37 5.64 -14.79 29.40
C PRO A 37 4.60 -15.75 28.80
N ARG A 38 4.02 -16.58 29.66
CA ARG A 38 2.98 -17.54 29.30
C ARG A 38 1.66 -17.08 29.90
N ASP A 39 0.59 -17.33 29.16
CA ASP A 39 -0.75 -17.10 29.67
C ASP A 39 -1.03 -18.00 30.89
N THR A 40 -1.68 -17.43 31.90
CA THR A 40 -1.94 -18.10 33.19
C THR A 40 -2.90 -19.27 33.07
N ASP A 41 -3.83 -19.23 32.10
CA ASP A 41 -4.92 -20.19 31.97
C ASP A 41 -4.56 -21.29 30.95
N THR A 42 -4.12 -20.88 29.76
CA THR A 42 -3.84 -21.79 28.64
C THR A 42 -2.39 -22.29 28.59
N LYS A 43 -1.48 -21.71 29.40
CA LYS A 43 -0.02 -21.99 29.43
C LYS A 43 0.73 -21.80 28.10
N VAL A 44 0.08 -21.26 27.07
CA VAL A 44 0.75 -20.97 25.80
C VAL A 44 1.57 -19.68 25.89
N PRO A 45 2.69 -19.57 25.16
CA PRO A 45 3.47 -18.33 25.10
C PRO A 45 2.66 -17.16 24.51
N LEU A 46 2.68 -16.01 25.18
CA LEU A 46 1.90 -14.82 24.78
C LEU A 46 2.26 -14.31 23.37
N ILE A 47 3.48 -14.56 22.92
CA ILE A 47 3.97 -14.21 21.57
C ILE A 47 3.05 -14.74 20.46
N PHE A 48 2.47 -15.94 20.61
CA PHE A 48 1.61 -16.51 19.57
C PHE A 48 0.30 -15.74 19.42
N PHE A 49 -0.31 -15.32 20.54
CA PHE A 49 -1.50 -14.47 20.50
C PHE A 49 -1.20 -13.10 19.92
N GLN A 50 -0.06 -12.50 20.28
CA GLN A 50 0.34 -11.19 19.74
C GLN A 50 0.61 -11.26 18.24
N LEU A 51 1.37 -12.25 17.78
CA LEU A 51 1.64 -12.46 16.35
C LEU A 51 0.34 -12.71 15.58
N TYR A 52 -0.55 -13.56 16.09
CA TYR A 52 -1.85 -13.80 15.46
C TYR A 52 -2.66 -12.51 15.33
N LYS A 53 -2.74 -11.71 16.41
CA LYS A 53 -3.47 -10.44 16.42
C LYS A 53 -2.89 -9.45 15.40
N TYR A 54 -1.57 -9.22 15.41
CA TYR A 54 -0.95 -8.24 14.53
C TYR A 54 -0.94 -8.69 13.06
N ILE A 55 -0.64 -9.96 12.77
CA ILE A 55 -0.72 -10.49 11.40
C ILE A 55 -2.15 -10.40 10.88
N GLY A 56 -3.14 -10.74 11.70
CA GLY A 56 -4.56 -10.61 11.36
C GLY A 56 -4.95 -9.17 11.03
N CYS A 57 -4.51 -8.21 11.85
CA CYS A 57 -4.75 -6.77 11.62
C CYS A 57 -4.11 -6.27 10.32
N VAL A 58 -2.85 -6.64 10.06
CA VAL A 58 -2.13 -6.28 8.83
C VAL A 58 -2.83 -6.87 7.61
N ALA A 59 -3.17 -8.16 7.65
CA ALA A 59 -3.84 -8.83 6.55
C ALA A 59 -5.21 -8.22 6.25
N PHE A 60 -6.02 -7.96 7.29
CA PHE A 60 -7.33 -7.33 7.15
C PHE A 60 -7.24 -5.91 6.56
N SER A 61 -6.30 -5.09 7.05
CA SER A 61 -6.06 -3.74 6.55
C SER A 61 -5.61 -3.70 5.10
N PHE A 62 -4.69 -4.60 4.74
CA PHE A 62 -4.19 -4.70 3.38
C PHE A 62 -5.27 -5.17 2.40
N LEU A 63 -6.01 -6.22 2.79
CA LEU A 63 -7.06 -6.78 1.95
C LEU A 63 -8.21 -5.80 1.74
N SER A 64 -8.65 -5.11 2.80
CA SER A 64 -9.68 -4.08 2.71
C SER A 64 -9.23 -2.91 1.82
N LEU A 65 -7.98 -2.45 1.95
CA LEU A 65 -7.43 -1.42 1.07
C LEU A 65 -7.42 -1.85 -0.39
N MET A 66 -6.93 -3.05 -0.69
CA MET A 66 -6.87 -3.56 -2.07
C MET A 66 -8.27 -3.74 -2.66
N LEU A 67 -9.23 -4.18 -1.85
CA LEU A 67 -10.63 -4.27 -2.26
C LEU A 67 -11.21 -2.89 -2.61
N ILE A 68 -11.00 -1.88 -1.76
CA ILE A 68 -11.44 -0.50 -2.02
C ILE A 68 -10.82 0.05 -3.31
N VAL A 69 -9.52 -0.17 -3.51
CA VAL A 69 -8.81 0.27 -4.72
C VAL A 69 -9.37 -0.42 -5.96
N ASN A 70 -9.61 -1.73 -5.91
CA ASN A 70 -10.15 -2.49 -7.04
C ASN A 70 -11.58 -2.04 -7.37
N VAL A 71 -12.44 -1.88 -6.37
CA VAL A 71 -13.80 -1.33 -6.57
C VAL A 71 -13.71 0.07 -7.18
N GLY A 72 -12.79 0.91 -6.71
CA GLY A 72 -12.55 2.24 -7.28
C GLY A 72 -12.17 2.19 -8.76
N LYS A 73 -11.26 1.30 -9.15
CA LYS A 73 -10.83 1.13 -10.55
C LYS A 73 -11.99 0.78 -11.48
N GLU A 74 -12.82 -0.18 -11.07
CA GLU A 74 -13.98 -0.62 -11.86
C GLU A 74 -15.09 0.44 -11.90
N THR A 75 -15.24 1.24 -10.84
CA THR A 75 -16.31 2.24 -10.75
C THR A 75 -16.00 3.50 -11.57
N PHE A 76 -14.78 4.02 -11.47
CA PHE A 76 -14.43 5.28 -12.12
C PHE A 76 -14.05 5.12 -13.59
N GLY A 77 -13.44 4.00 -13.99
CA GLY A 77 -13.07 3.72 -15.38
C GLY A 77 -12.27 4.86 -16.05
N SER A 78 -11.47 5.59 -15.26
CA SER A 78 -10.81 6.80 -15.76
C SER A 78 -9.62 6.46 -16.65
N LEU A 79 -9.48 7.17 -17.77
CA LEU A 79 -8.40 6.95 -18.73
C LEU A 79 -7.03 7.37 -18.17
N ARG A 80 -6.01 6.53 -18.41
CA ARG A 80 -4.59 6.82 -18.08
C ARG A 80 -4.01 7.83 -19.07
N PRO A 81 -2.97 8.60 -18.70
CA PRO A 81 -2.34 9.58 -19.58
C PRO A 81 -1.80 8.99 -20.90
N PHE A 82 -1.35 7.73 -20.90
CA PHE A 82 -0.85 7.05 -22.09
C PHE A 82 -1.95 6.41 -22.97
N PHE A 83 -3.24 6.59 -22.63
CA PHE A 83 -4.35 5.96 -23.35
C PHE A 83 -4.35 6.25 -24.85
N LEU A 84 -4.04 7.50 -25.25
CA LEU A 84 -4.01 7.89 -26.67
C LEU A 84 -2.90 7.19 -27.45
N GLU A 85 -1.76 6.93 -26.80
CA GLU A 85 -0.64 6.20 -27.38
C GLU A 85 -0.99 4.70 -27.54
N ALA A 86 -1.73 4.13 -26.59
CA ALA A 86 -2.15 2.72 -26.64
C ALA A 86 -3.30 2.47 -27.63
N CYS A 87 -4.27 3.38 -27.73
CA CYS A 87 -5.49 3.18 -28.50
C CYS A 87 -5.32 3.48 -30.01
N ILE A 88 -4.48 4.47 -30.39
CA ILE A 88 -4.32 4.97 -31.78
C ILE A 88 -5.69 5.15 -32.46
N PRO A 89 -6.40 6.25 -32.20
CA PRO A 89 -7.79 6.36 -32.64
C PRO A 89 -7.90 6.52 -34.16
N ALA A 90 -8.84 5.79 -34.78
CA ALA A 90 -9.07 5.83 -36.23
C ALA A 90 -9.49 7.23 -36.75
N ASN A 91 -10.29 7.97 -35.98
CA ASN A 91 -10.94 9.21 -36.39
C ASN A 91 -10.76 10.31 -35.33
N ASN A 92 -9.64 11.02 -35.37
CA ASN A 92 -9.30 12.07 -34.39
C ASN A 92 -9.27 13.50 -34.98
N VAL A 93 -9.91 13.72 -36.13
CA VAL A 93 -9.86 15.02 -36.82
C VAL A 93 -11.12 15.81 -36.51
N GLY A 94 -11.16 16.49 -35.36
CA GLY A 94 -12.24 17.45 -35.04
C GLY A 94 -12.17 18.03 -33.62
N PRO A 95 -12.68 19.26 -33.41
CA PRO A 95 -12.73 19.90 -32.08
C PRO A 95 -13.84 19.34 -31.17
N ASN A 96 -14.64 18.38 -31.65
CA ASN A 96 -15.80 17.86 -30.95
C ASN A 96 -15.40 16.72 -30.00
N TYR A 97 -15.95 16.75 -28.79
CA TYR A 97 -15.85 15.66 -27.83
C TYR A 97 -16.48 14.38 -28.41
N GLN A 98 -15.72 13.29 -28.45
CA GLN A 98 -16.21 11.97 -28.89
C GLN A 98 -16.49 11.08 -27.68
N THR A 99 -17.71 10.55 -27.61
CA THR A 99 -18.14 9.63 -26.55
C THR A 99 -17.59 8.22 -26.72
N VAL A 100 -17.24 7.82 -27.96
CA VAL A 100 -16.71 6.49 -28.29
C VAL A 100 -15.44 6.65 -29.11
N ILE A 101 -14.34 6.16 -28.57
CA ILE A 101 -13.03 6.17 -29.23
C ILE A 101 -12.78 4.78 -29.81
N ASN A 102 -12.83 4.66 -31.14
CA ASN A 102 -12.47 3.43 -31.85
C ASN A 102 -10.95 3.33 -31.94
N CYS A 103 -10.39 2.37 -31.20
CA CYS A 103 -8.97 2.05 -31.23
C CYS A 103 -8.64 1.20 -32.47
N THR A 104 -7.51 1.48 -33.12
CA THR A 104 -6.99 0.67 -34.25
C THR A 104 -5.85 -0.26 -33.85
N SER A 105 -5.36 -0.16 -32.62
CA SER A 105 -4.31 -1.03 -32.09
C SER A 105 -4.84 -2.44 -31.77
N ASP A 106 -4.05 -3.46 -32.10
CA ASP A 106 -4.38 -4.89 -31.90
C ASP A 106 -4.25 -5.34 -30.43
N ASP A 107 -3.55 -4.57 -29.58
CA ASP A 107 -3.28 -4.93 -28.18
C ASP A 107 -4.44 -4.59 -27.24
N ALA A 108 -5.53 -5.37 -27.32
CA ALA A 108 -6.73 -5.23 -26.49
C ALA A 108 -6.43 -5.15 -24.97
N ARG A 109 -5.45 -5.93 -24.50
CA ARG A 109 -5.03 -5.95 -23.08
C ARG A 109 -4.46 -4.62 -22.62
N ILE A 110 -3.65 -3.95 -23.45
CA ILE A 110 -3.03 -2.66 -23.10
C ILE A 110 -4.08 -1.56 -23.12
N ILE A 111 -5.05 -1.64 -24.05
CA ILE A 111 -6.18 -0.71 -24.13
C ILE A 111 -7.07 -0.81 -22.89
N GLU A 112 -7.39 -2.03 -22.45
CA GLU A 112 -8.16 -2.24 -21.21
C GLU A 112 -7.42 -1.69 -20.00
N GLU A 113 -6.11 -1.95 -19.89
CA GLU A 113 -5.29 -1.43 -18.80
C GLU A 113 -5.20 0.11 -18.80
N ALA A 114 -5.20 0.72 -19.99
CA ALA A 114 -5.22 2.16 -20.16
C ALA A 114 -6.56 2.81 -19.79
N ARG A 115 -7.66 2.05 -19.67
CA ARG A 115 -8.98 2.54 -19.26
C ARG A 115 -9.19 2.57 -17.74
N VAL A 116 -8.23 2.09 -16.95
CA VAL A 116 -8.32 2.04 -15.49
C VAL A 116 -7.14 2.76 -14.81
N SER A 117 -7.29 4.06 -14.57
CA SER A 117 -6.27 4.93 -13.95
C SER A 117 -6.48 5.18 -12.46
N PHE A 118 -7.74 5.27 -12.01
CA PHE A 118 -8.06 5.80 -10.69
C PHE A 118 -8.71 4.75 -9.77
N PRO A 119 -8.30 4.63 -8.49
CA PRO A 119 -7.12 5.22 -7.84
C PRO A 119 -5.83 4.39 -8.07
N SER A 120 -4.66 4.99 -7.81
CA SER A 120 -3.38 4.30 -7.99
C SER A 120 -3.13 3.24 -6.89
N GLY A 121 -3.13 1.96 -7.28
CA GLY A 121 -2.89 0.84 -6.37
C GLY A 121 -1.46 0.77 -5.82
N HIS A 122 -0.45 1.10 -6.62
CA HIS A 122 0.94 1.21 -6.15
C HIS A 122 1.09 2.26 -5.06
N SER A 123 0.50 3.44 -5.28
CA SER A 123 0.57 4.55 -4.35
C SER A 123 -0.15 4.23 -3.04
N ALA A 124 -1.33 3.61 -3.12
CA ALA A 124 -2.07 3.13 -1.96
C ALA A 124 -1.30 2.08 -1.16
N CYS A 125 -0.75 1.06 -1.82
CA CYS A 125 0.04 0.00 -1.21
C CYS A 125 1.24 0.53 -0.42
N MET A 126 2.02 1.41 -1.05
CA MET A 126 3.26 1.91 -0.47
C MET A 126 2.99 2.92 0.65
N ALA A 127 2.00 3.79 0.50
CA ALA A 127 1.60 4.71 1.56
C ALA A 127 1.03 3.97 2.78
N TRP A 128 0.20 2.94 2.55
CA TRP A 128 -0.28 2.06 3.61
C TRP A 128 0.87 1.36 4.34
N SER A 129 1.83 0.82 3.60
CA SER A 129 3.00 0.14 4.16
C SER A 129 3.81 1.06 5.08
N ALA A 130 4.10 2.28 4.62
CA ALA A 130 4.81 3.28 5.41
C ALA A 130 4.03 3.69 6.66
N ALA A 131 2.74 4.03 6.52
CA ALA A 131 1.90 4.43 7.63
C ALA A 131 1.76 3.32 8.68
N MET A 132 1.48 2.08 8.24
CA MET A 132 1.34 0.92 9.12
C MET A 132 2.63 0.65 9.91
N THR A 133 3.77 0.71 9.23
CA THR A 133 5.09 0.51 9.84
C THR A 133 5.38 1.57 10.90
N ILE A 134 5.19 2.85 10.56
CA ILE A 134 5.46 3.98 11.45
C ILE A 134 4.55 3.92 12.68
N PHE A 135 3.24 3.77 12.49
CA PHE A 135 2.30 3.70 13.60
C PHE A 135 2.57 2.51 14.52
N TYR A 136 2.86 1.33 13.97
CA TYR A 136 3.20 0.15 14.76
C TYR A 136 4.44 0.40 15.64
N LEU A 137 5.55 0.87 15.05
CA LEU A 137 6.80 1.12 15.78
C LEU A 137 6.66 2.23 16.82
N GLN A 138 5.85 3.26 16.57
CA GLN A 138 5.62 4.34 17.50
C GLN A 138 4.76 3.92 18.69
N ILE A 139 3.73 3.11 18.47
CA ILE A 139 2.82 2.65 19.53
C ILE A 139 3.46 1.52 20.36
N ARG A 140 4.06 0.52 19.71
CA ARG A 140 4.58 -0.68 20.37
C ARG A 140 5.98 -0.49 20.95
N PHE A 141 6.80 0.39 20.36
CA PHE A 141 8.16 0.65 20.80
C PHE A 141 8.44 2.15 21.04
N PRO A 142 7.71 2.81 21.96
CA PRO A 142 7.84 4.25 22.19
C PRO A 142 9.19 4.62 22.83
N LYS A 143 9.63 3.86 23.85
CA LYS A 143 10.92 4.07 24.54
C LYS A 143 11.99 3.13 23.99
N SER A 144 12.30 3.27 22.71
CA SER A 144 13.32 2.45 22.04
C SER A 144 14.72 2.77 22.58
N GLN A 145 15.45 1.74 22.99
CA GLN A 145 16.90 1.86 23.26
C GLN A 145 17.70 2.14 21.98
N PHE A 146 17.13 1.80 20.82
CA PHE A 146 17.71 1.97 19.48
C PHE A 146 16.99 3.07 18.70
N MET A 147 16.81 4.25 19.33
CA MET A 147 16.05 5.36 18.76
C MET A 147 16.49 5.72 17.33
N MET A 148 17.80 5.81 17.08
CA MET A 148 18.32 6.15 15.75
C MET A 148 17.99 5.09 14.70
N LEU A 149 18.11 3.80 15.03
CA LEU A 149 17.82 2.72 14.08
C LEU A 149 16.33 2.66 13.75
N LYS A 150 15.46 2.84 14.76
CA LYS A 150 14.01 2.94 14.58
C LYS A 150 13.67 4.11 13.64
N SER A 151 14.16 5.32 13.93
CA SER A 151 13.88 6.49 13.10
C SER A 151 14.45 6.37 11.69
N LEU A 152 15.66 5.80 11.53
CA LEU A 152 16.24 5.55 10.21
C LEU A 152 15.38 4.59 9.38
N TYR A 153 14.87 3.53 10.00
CA TYR A 153 13.98 2.58 9.34
C TYR A 153 12.65 3.22 8.93
N GLU A 154 12.01 3.98 9.82
CA GLU A 154 10.79 4.74 9.54
C GLU A 154 10.99 5.72 8.37
N CYS A 155 12.08 6.49 8.39
CA CYS A 155 12.43 7.40 7.30
C CYS A 155 12.71 6.65 5.99
N ALA A 156 13.44 5.54 6.03
CA ALA A 156 13.76 4.76 4.84
C ALA A 156 12.50 4.23 4.16
N VAL A 157 11.56 3.65 4.92
CA VAL A 157 10.28 3.15 4.37
C VAL A 157 9.45 4.31 3.79
N ALA A 158 9.41 5.46 4.46
CA ALA A 158 8.71 6.64 3.95
C ALA A 158 9.32 7.17 2.63
N ILE A 159 10.65 7.23 2.54
CA ILE A 159 11.38 7.66 1.33
C ILE A 159 11.13 6.68 0.18
N ILE A 160 11.19 5.37 0.43
CA ILE A 160 10.90 4.35 -0.58
C ILE A 160 9.46 4.49 -1.07
N ALA A 161 8.50 4.67 -0.17
CA ALA A 161 7.10 4.88 -0.55
C ALA A 161 6.91 6.14 -1.41
N TYR A 162 7.55 7.25 -1.02
CA TYR A 162 7.55 8.49 -1.80
C TYR A 162 8.17 8.30 -3.19
N TYR A 163 9.31 7.61 -3.27
CA TYR A 163 9.96 7.29 -4.55
C TYR A 163 9.05 6.49 -5.47
N VAL A 164 8.37 5.45 -4.98
CA VAL A 164 7.41 4.68 -5.79
C VAL A 164 6.30 5.59 -6.33
N CYS A 165 5.73 6.47 -5.49
CA CYS A 165 4.72 7.44 -5.93
C CYS A 165 5.24 8.35 -7.06
N LEU A 166 6.48 8.84 -6.96
CA LEU A 166 7.09 9.67 -8.00
C LEU A 166 7.28 8.90 -9.32
N THR A 167 7.70 7.63 -9.27
CA THR A 167 7.84 6.83 -10.50
C THR A 167 6.52 6.67 -11.25
N ARG A 168 5.37 6.64 -10.55
CA ARG A 168 4.05 6.56 -11.20
C ARG A 168 3.70 7.80 -12.02
N ILE A 169 4.15 8.97 -11.56
CA ILE A 169 4.00 10.24 -12.27
C ILE A 169 5.01 10.30 -13.42
N GLN A 170 6.29 10.00 -13.16
CA GLN A 170 7.38 10.05 -14.15
C GLN A 170 7.17 9.12 -15.35
N ASP A 171 6.60 7.94 -15.10
CA ASP A 171 6.33 6.94 -16.12
C ASP A 171 5.01 7.21 -16.87
N ASN A 172 4.28 8.28 -16.53
CA ASN A 172 2.97 8.67 -17.10
C ASN A 172 1.86 7.62 -16.92
N TRP A 173 1.96 6.76 -15.91
CA TRP A 173 0.94 5.74 -15.63
C TRP A 173 -0.28 6.33 -14.93
N HIS A 174 -0.08 7.38 -14.13
CA HIS A 174 -1.12 8.00 -13.32
C HIS A 174 -1.00 9.53 -13.33
N ARG A 175 -2.13 10.21 -13.17
CA ARG A 175 -2.14 11.64 -12.84
C ARG A 175 -1.75 11.83 -11.37
N SER A 176 -1.24 13.01 -11.03
CA SER A 176 -0.88 13.35 -9.63
C SER A 176 -2.05 13.17 -8.66
N VAL A 177 -3.28 13.50 -9.09
CA VAL A 177 -4.50 13.31 -8.30
C VAL A 177 -4.72 11.83 -7.97
N ASP A 178 -4.56 10.93 -8.94
CA ASP A 178 -4.75 9.48 -8.74
C ASP A 178 -3.75 8.92 -7.72
N VAL A 179 -2.52 9.47 -7.69
CA VAL A 179 -1.45 9.13 -6.74
C VAL A 179 -1.74 9.67 -5.34
N ILE A 180 -2.17 10.93 -5.23
CA ILE A 180 -2.51 11.56 -3.94
C ILE A 180 -3.70 10.85 -3.30
N THR A 181 -4.77 10.60 -4.06
CA THR A 181 -5.94 9.88 -3.53
C THR A 181 -5.57 8.45 -3.12
N GLY A 182 -4.75 7.75 -3.91
CA GLY A 182 -4.24 6.44 -3.53
C GLY A 182 -3.47 6.49 -2.20
N ALA A 183 -2.54 7.44 -2.06
CA ALA A 183 -1.75 7.59 -0.84
C ALA A 183 -2.62 7.89 0.40
N LEU A 184 -3.61 8.78 0.26
CA LEU A 184 -4.56 9.10 1.32
C LEU A 184 -5.37 7.87 1.75
N LEU A 185 -5.89 7.08 0.79
CA LEU A 185 -6.60 5.83 1.08
C LEU A 185 -5.72 4.85 1.86
N GLY A 186 -4.44 4.73 1.48
CA GLY A 186 -3.48 3.87 2.18
C GLY A 186 -3.26 4.29 3.63
N ILE A 187 -3.03 5.58 3.87
CA ILE A 187 -2.84 6.15 5.22
C ILE A 187 -4.12 5.97 6.07
N LEU A 188 -5.29 6.25 5.50
CA LEU A 188 -6.57 6.08 6.17
C LEU A 188 -6.82 4.63 6.59
N SER A 189 -6.60 3.67 5.68
CA SER A 189 -6.74 2.24 5.99
C SER A 189 -5.81 1.81 7.13
N ALA A 190 -4.55 2.25 7.12
CA ALA A 190 -3.62 1.95 8.21
C ALA A 190 -4.08 2.58 9.53
N THR A 191 -4.51 3.84 9.51
CA THR A 191 -4.97 4.57 10.71
C THR A 191 -6.16 3.89 11.36
N MET A 192 -7.14 3.42 10.57
CA MET A 192 -8.36 2.78 11.08
C MET A 192 -8.07 1.59 11.99
N ILE A 193 -7.03 0.81 11.71
CA ILE A 193 -6.65 -0.35 12.53
C ILE A 193 -6.16 0.07 13.91
N PHE A 194 -5.37 1.15 13.99
CA PHE A 194 -4.83 1.64 15.26
C PHE A 194 -5.86 2.42 16.09
N LEU A 195 -6.97 2.83 15.49
CA LEU A 195 -8.11 3.40 16.19
C LEU A 195 -8.96 2.34 16.91
N ILE A 196 -8.83 1.06 16.54
CA ILE A 196 -9.57 -0.03 17.20
C ILE A 196 -9.03 -0.19 18.63
N PRO A 197 -9.86 0.04 19.68
CA PRO A 197 -9.38 0.01 21.06
C PRO A 197 -8.76 -1.33 21.47
N SER A 198 -9.24 -2.45 20.91
CA SER A 198 -8.70 -3.80 21.17
C SER A 198 -7.24 -3.97 20.72
N VAL A 199 -6.74 -3.11 19.83
CA VAL A 199 -5.33 -3.10 19.39
C VAL A 199 -4.44 -2.34 20.39
N GLN A 200 -5.00 -1.39 21.13
CA GLN A 200 -4.25 -0.48 22.01
C GLN A 200 -3.97 -1.03 23.41
N TRP A 201 -4.61 -2.14 23.82
CA TRP A 201 -4.70 -2.52 25.23
C TRP A 201 -3.57 -3.36 25.83
N ASP A 202 -2.57 -3.79 25.08
CA ASP A 202 -1.52 -4.68 25.61
C ASP A 202 -0.22 -3.92 25.94
N ARG A 203 -0.24 -3.16 27.04
CA ARG A 203 0.97 -2.72 27.74
C ARG A 203 1.25 -3.60 28.95
#